data_AF-A0A2E8TKG1-F1
#
_entry.id   AF-A0A2E8TKG1-F1
#
_cell.length_a   1.000
_cell.length_b   1.000
_cell.length_c   1.000
_cell.angle_alpha   90.00
_cell.angle_beta   90.00
_cell.angle_gamma   90.00
#
_symmetry.space_group_name_H-M   'P 1'
#
loop_
_entity.id
_entity.type
_entity.pdbx_description
1 polymer ?
#
loop_
_entity_poly.entity_id
_entity_poly.type
_entity_poly.pdbx_seq_one_letter_code
_entity_poly.pdbx_strand_id
1 'polypeptide(L)'
;MCAGVIQLLVEPSSPTIGASGAVFGLLAGFGTLFPNTQLFLLFPPVPIKAKYFVLGYACLELINALSVESNIAHWAHLGGAIAGYFIIQFWRKNNSNFY
;
A
#
# COMPACT_ATOMS: atom_id res chain seq x y z
N MET A 1 -13.87 -0.55 -12.71
CA MET A 1 -14.56 0.71 -13.11
C MET A 1 -16.00 0.79 -12.63
N CYS A 2 -16.73 -0.32 -12.42
CA CYS A 2 -18.16 -0.24 -12.04
C CYS A 2 -18.46 0.04 -10.56
N ALA A 3 -17.51 -0.12 -9.63
CA ALA A 3 -17.73 0.22 -8.22
C ALA A 3 -17.48 1.71 -7.89
N GLY A 4 -16.63 2.39 -8.67
CA GLY A 4 -16.25 3.80 -8.40
C GLY A 4 -17.32 4.81 -8.83
N VAL A 5 -18.06 4.52 -9.90
CA VAL A 5 -19.11 5.42 -10.43
C VAL A 5 -20.34 5.44 -9.52
N ILE A 6 -20.69 4.30 -8.90
CA ILE A 6 -21.85 4.21 -8.01
C ILE A 6 -21.59 4.95 -6.68
N GLN A 7 -20.36 4.91 -6.15
CA GLN A 7 -20.04 5.66 -4.93
C GLN A 7 -20.10 7.19 -5.14
N LEU A 8 -19.62 7.68 -6.28
CA LEU A 8 -19.62 9.12 -6.62
C LEU A 8 -21.04 9.73 -6.67
N LEU A 9 -22.07 8.90 -6.93
CA LEU A 9 -23.46 9.32 -6.99
C LEU A 9 -24.16 9.31 -5.63
N VAL A 10 -23.65 8.55 -4.66
CA VAL A 10 -24.24 8.40 -3.32
C VAL A 10 -23.59 9.33 -2.30
N GLU A 11 -22.30 9.63 -2.44
CA GLU A 11 -21.55 10.56 -1.57
C GLU A 11 -20.58 11.43 -2.38
N PRO A 12 -21.03 12.58 -2.91
CA PRO A 12 -20.22 13.47 -3.77
C PRO A 12 -19.05 14.16 -3.04
N SER A 13 -18.85 13.91 -1.73
CA SER A 13 -17.81 14.51 -0.89
C SER A 13 -16.76 13.52 -0.36
N SER A 14 -16.73 12.27 -0.82
CA SER A 14 -15.77 11.26 -0.33
C SER A 14 -14.89 10.68 -1.46
N PRO A 15 -13.94 11.45 -2.04
CA PRO A 15 -12.93 10.92 -2.98
C PRO A 15 -11.87 10.02 -2.31
N THR A 16 -12.07 9.68 -1.03
CA THR A 16 -11.10 8.98 -0.17
C THR A 16 -10.85 7.52 -0.57
N ILE A 17 -11.66 6.93 -1.45
CA ILE A 17 -11.54 5.54 -1.91
C ILE A 17 -10.20 5.26 -2.64
N GLY A 18 -9.48 6.31 -3.10
CA GLY A 18 -8.20 6.15 -3.79
C GLY A 18 -6.94 6.56 -3.01
N ALA A 19 -7.07 7.39 -1.96
CA ALA A 19 -5.90 7.99 -1.31
C ALA A 19 -5.11 6.95 -0.49
N SER A 20 -5.80 6.08 0.25
CA SER A 20 -5.14 5.05 1.06
C SER A 20 -4.41 4.03 0.18
N GLY A 21 -4.98 3.62 -0.95
CA GLY A 21 -4.30 2.76 -1.92
C GLY A 21 -3.00 3.36 -2.45
N ALA A 22 -2.97 4.68 -2.72
CA ALA A 22 -1.76 5.38 -3.12
C ALA A 22 -0.69 5.39 -2.01
N VAL A 23 -1.10 5.57 -0.75
CA VAL A 23 -0.20 5.47 0.42
C VAL A 23 0.40 4.08 0.52
N PHE A 24 -0.38 3.02 0.33
CA PHE A 24 0.12 1.65 0.29
C PHE A 24 1.07 1.40 -0.89
N GLY A 25 0.82 2.01 -2.05
CA GLY A 25 1.75 2.00 -3.19
C GLY A 25 3.09 2.67 -2.87
N LEU A 26 3.06 3.84 -2.22
CA LEU A 26 4.28 4.50 -1.75
C LEU A 26 5.02 3.67 -0.71
N LEU A 27 4.29 3.07 0.24
CA LEU A 27 4.86 2.21 1.27
C LEU A 27 5.56 0.98 0.65
N ALA A 28 4.92 0.32 -0.31
CA ALA A 28 5.50 -0.80 -1.05
C ALA A 28 6.73 -0.38 -1.87
N GLY A 29 6.64 0.76 -2.56
CA GLY A 29 7.77 1.31 -3.30
C GLY A 29 8.96 1.64 -2.39
N PHE A 30 8.70 2.26 -1.23
CA PHE A 30 9.70 2.56 -0.22
C PHE A 30 10.35 1.29 0.33
N GLY A 31 9.56 0.28 0.71
CA GLY A 31 10.08 -1.00 1.20
C GLY A 31 10.93 -1.74 0.17
N THR A 32 10.69 -1.50 -1.12
CA THR A 32 11.43 -2.09 -2.24
C THR A 32 12.75 -1.37 -2.49
N LEU A 33 12.74 -0.03 -2.50
CA LEU A 33 13.93 0.79 -2.74
C LEU A 33 14.87 0.84 -1.54
N PHE A 34 14.32 0.88 -0.33
CA PHE A 34 15.06 1.08 0.91
C PHE A 34 14.82 -0.04 1.93
N PRO A 35 15.03 -1.31 1.56
CA PRO A 35 14.58 -2.47 2.35
C PRO A 35 15.23 -2.59 3.73
N ASN A 36 16.41 -1.99 3.93
CA ASN A 36 17.16 -2.04 5.18
C ASN A 36 17.00 -0.79 6.06
N THR A 37 16.26 0.23 5.62
CA THR A 37 15.97 1.41 6.45
C THR A 37 15.20 1.00 7.68
N GLN A 38 15.66 1.47 8.85
CA GLN A 38 14.99 1.20 10.12
C GLN A 38 13.85 2.19 10.32
N LEU A 39 12.64 1.65 10.47
CA LEU A 39 11.44 2.38 10.83
C LEU A 39 11.20 2.23 12.32
N PHE A 40 10.74 3.31 12.96
CA PHE A 40 10.32 3.29 14.35
C PHE A 40 8.82 3.52 14.41
N LEU A 41 8.11 2.63 15.09
CA LEU A 41 6.72 2.88 15.46
C LEU A 41 6.67 3.98 16.51
N LEU A 42 5.55 4.72 16.55
CA LEU A 42 5.39 5.80 17.51
C LEU A 42 5.44 5.28 18.95
N PHE A 43 4.75 4.16 19.23
CA PHE A 43 4.77 3.46 20.53
C PHE A 43 4.51 1.95 20.35
N PRO A 44 5.36 1.05 20.90
CA PRO A 44 6.71 1.28 21.41
C PRO A 44 7.72 1.53 20.26
N PRO A 45 8.74 2.37 20.45
CA PRO A 45 9.75 2.65 19.43
C PRO A 45 10.73 1.47 19.30
N VAL A 46 10.31 0.44 18.55
CA VAL A 46 11.16 -0.71 18.19
C VAL A 46 11.61 -0.54 16.74
N PRO A 47 12.92 -0.61 16.45
CA PRO A 47 13.42 -0.52 15.09
C PRO A 47 13.03 -1.76 14.27
N ILE A 48 12.31 -1.55 13.18
CA ILE A 48 11.90 -2.60 12.23
C ILE A 48 12.41 -2.22 10.85
N LYS A 49 13.09 -3.14 10.16
CA LYS A 49 13.53 -2.88 8.78
C LYS A 49 12.31 -2.72 7.87
N ALA A 50 12.35 -1.76 6.96
CA ALA A 50 11.25 -1.43 6.05
C ALA A 50 10.69 -2.66 5.34
N LYS A 51 11.54 -3.56 4.83
CA LYS A 51 11.09 -4.79 4.16
C LYS A 51 10.18 -5.68 5.02
N TYR A 52 10.45 -5.78 6.32
CA TYR A 52 9.66 -6.60 7.24
C TYR A 52 8.36 -5.89 7.62
N PHE A 53 8.44 -4.57 7.83
CA PHE A 53 7.25 -3.77 8.13
C PHE A 53 6.25 -3.81 6.97
N VAL A 54 6.72 -3.53 5.75
CA VAL A 54 5.90 -3.49 4.55
C VAL A 54 5.30 -4.86 4.23
N LEU A 55 6.11 -5.94 4.29
CA LEU A 55 5.62 -7.29 4.04
C LEU A 55 4.62 -7.74 5.11
N GLY A 56 4.93 -7.50 6.39
CA GLY A 56 4.03 -7.83 7.50
C GLY A 56 2.70 -7.10 7.38
N TYR A 57 2.72 -5.80 7.06
CA TYR A 57 1.49 -5.03 6.91
C TYR A 57 0.66 -5.47 5.70
N ALA A 58 1.30 -5.81 4.57
CA ALA A 58 0.62 -6.40 3.42
C ALA A 58 -0.01 -7.77 3.74
N CYS A 59 0.67 -8.62 4.53
CA CYS A 59 0.09 -9.88 5.00
C CYS A 59 -1.12 -9.67 5.91
N LEU A 60 -1.06 -8.69 6.82
CA LEU A 60 -2.20 -8.33 7.67
C LEU A 60 -3.39 -7.84 6.83
N GLU A 61 -3.15 -6.97 5.85
CA GLU A 61 -4.18 -6.54 4.90
C GLU A 61 -4.79 -7.71 4.14
N LEU A 62 -3.98 -8.70 3.73
CA LEU A 62 -4.47 -9.90 3.06
C LEU A 62 -5.35 -10.75 3.99
N ILE A 63 -4.97 -10.95 5.24
CA ILE A 63 -5.78 -11.68 6.23
C ILE A 63 -7.10 -10.95 6.47
N ASN A 64 -7.06 -9.62 6.63
CA ASN A 64 -8.26 -8.82 6.85
C ASN A 64 -9.15 -8.76 5.60
N ALA A 65 -8.56 -8.78 4.40
CA ALA A 65 -9.30 -8.83 3.13
C ALA A 65 -10.12 -10.11 2.95
N LEU A 66 -9.72 -11.21 3.60
CA LEU A 66 -10.43 -12.49 3.61
C LEU A 66 -11.53 -12.56 4.68
N SER A 67 -11.60 -11.57 5.58
CA SER A 67 -12.65 -11.51 6.60
C SER A 67 -13.94 -10.92 6.02
N VAL A 68 -15.06 -11.60 6.25
CA VAL A 68 -16.37 -11.30 5.61
C VAL A 68 -17.01 -10.01 6.15
N GLU A 69 -16.60 -9.54 7.33
CA GLU A 69 -17.20 -8.38 8.01
C GLU A 69 -16.21 -7.21 8.20
N SER A 70 -15.68 -6.64 7.12
CA SER A 70 -14.86 -5.42 7.21
C SER A 70 -15.50 -4.25 6.45
N ASN A 71 -15.54 -3.07 7.09
CA ASN A 71 -15.94 -1.81 6.46
C ASN A 71 -14.76 -1.10 5.76
N ILE A 72 -13.60 -1.78 5.68
CA ILE A 72 -12.35 -1.26 5.13
C ILE A 72 -12.08 -1.94 3.78
N ALA A 73 -11.70 -1.15 2.77
CA ALA A 73 -11.38 -1.66 1.44
C ALA A 73 -9.97 -2.28 1.35
N HIS A 74 -9.71 -3.37 2.09
CA HIS A 74 -8.39 -4.02 2.15
C HIS A 74 -7.84 -4.45 0.78
N TRP A 75 -8.72 -4.86 -0.14
CA TRP A 75 -8.34 -5.17 -1.52
C TRP A 75 -7.79 -3.96 -2.29
N ALA A 76 -8.25 -2.75 -1.97
CA ALA A 76 -7.72 -1.52 -2.56
C ALA A 76 -6.31 -1.19 -2.04
N HIS A 77 -6.04 -1.46 -0.76
CA HIS A 77 -4.70 -1.32 -0.19
C HIS A 77 -3.71 -2.30 -0.81
N LEU A 78 -4.08 -3.57 -0.94
CA LEU A 78 -3.27 -4.59 -1.59
C LEU A 78 -3.02 -4.26 -3.07
N GLY A 79 -4.06 -3.84 -3.80
CA GLY A 79 -3.92 -3.40 -5.18
C GLY A 79 -2.96 -2.22 -5.32
N GLY A 80 -3.04 -1.24 -4.43
CA GLY A 80 -2.13 -0.10 -4.36
C GLY A 80 -0.68 -0.51 -4.09
N ALA A 81 -0.45 -1.37 -3.09
CA ALA A 81 0.87 -1.90 -2.75
C ALA A 81 1.50 -2.67 -3.93
N ILE A 82 0.73 -3.56 -4.58
CA ILE A 82 1.17 -4.32 -5.74
C ILE A 82 1.53 -3.39 -6.90
N ALA A 83 0.68 -2.40 -7.21
CA ALA A 83 0.94 -1.42 -8.27
C ALA A 83 2.23 -0.63 -7.99
N GLY A 84 2.41 -0.14 -6.76
CA GLY A 84 3.61 0.57 -6.34
C GLY A 84 4.88 -0.26 -6.49
N TYR A 85 4.86 -1.53 -6.08
CA TYR A 85 5.96 -2.46 -6.28
C TYR A 85 6.32 -2.62 -7.77
N PHE A 86 5.33 -2.88 -8.63
CA PHE A 86 5.59 -3.06 -10.07
C PHE A 86 6.10 -1.80 -10.77
N ILE A 87 5.63 -0.61 -10.38
CA ILE A 87 6.14 0.66 -10.90
C ILE A 87 7.63 0.79 -10.60
N ILE A 88 8.05 0.53 -9.36
CA ILE A 88 9.47 0.54 -8.99
C ILE A 88 10.27 -0.48 -9.79
N GLN A 89 9.77 -1.70 -9.95
CA GLN A 89 10.46 -2.73 -10.71
C GLN A 89 10.59 -2.38 -12.20
N PHE A 90 9.55 -1.80 -12.80
CA PHE A 90 9.57 -1.32 -14.18
C PHE A 90 10.62 -0.21 -14.36
N TRP A 91 10.68 0.76 -13.44
CA TRP A 91 11.65 1.83 -13.52
C TRP A 91 13.10 1.35 -13.30
N ARG A 92 13.34 0.42 -12.36
CA ARG A 92 14.67 -0.20 -12.16
C ARG A 92 15.16 -0.96 -13.38
N LYS A 93 14.25 -1.60 -14.13
CA LYS A 93 14.60 -2.34 -15.35
C LYS A 93 14.95 -1.41 -16.52
N ASN A 94 14.27 -0.27 -16.61
CA ASN A 94 14.41 0.64 -17.76
C ASN A 94 15.41 1.77 -17.55
N ASN A 95 15.87 2.02 -16.32
CA ASN A 95 16.85 3.05 -16.00
C ASN A 95 18.02 2.43 -15.24
N SER A 96 19.22 2.47 -15.85
CA SER A 96 20.48 2.03 -15.25
C SER A 96 21.03 2.98 -14.17
N ASN A 97 20.37 4.11 -13.91
CA ASN A 97 20.68 5.07 -12.85
C ASN A 97 19.53 5.18 -11.84
N PHE A 98 19.22 4.08 -11.15
CA PHE A 98 18.32 4.10 -9.99
C PHE A 98 19.17 4.18 -8.72
N TYR A 99 19.60 5.41 -8.40
CA TYR A 99 20.54 5.79 -7.33
C TYR A 99 21.95 5.21 -7.43
#